data_AF-E8R6V7-F1
#
_entry.id   AF-E8R6V7-F1
#
_cell.length_a   1.000
_cell.length_b   1.000
_cell.length_c   1.000
_cell.angle_alpha   90.00
_cell.angle_beta   90.00
_cell.angle_gamma   90.00
#
_symmetry.space_group_name_H-M   'P 1'
#
loop_
_entity.id
_entity.type
_entity.pdbx_description
1 polymer ?
#
loop_
_entity_poly.entity_id
_entity_poly.type
_entity_poly.pdbx_seq_one_letter_code
_entity_poly.pdbx_strand_id
1 'polypeptide(L)'
;MNRRLDRWNRTGSLGMRAWGWAVAVAGAWLGTAGAWSQTVVSASATASQGGVASASASGSRGAVVGAHAHAGFGGVADAEAQGQGRVVVTSTAAALEGQATSRIRGDGRLGGRVVGHSNALTVGGEARSRVDLAARGPEALVIGQGTAASELGVASTQVVGRARGNALTEVHGTALGRPGGLAQTQVRGTAVGLRSGAAHLSLEGIADARDGLAQTHVAGRSVGVRGGFARVSGQGVAVQPGWRRPAAVRVDAFGRADQLGHVDVRVQGIDYPDW
;
A
#
# COMPACT_ATOMS: atom_id res chain seq x y z
N MET A 1 -23.88 -19.18 67.20
CA MET A 1 -23.74 -20.42 66.40
C MET A 1 -24.46 -20.23 65.07
N ASN A 2 -23.73 -19.87 64.02
CA ASN A 2 -24.11 -20.12 62.61
C ASN A 2 -22.89 -19.84 61.73
N ARG A 3 -22.40 -20.88 61.04
CA ARG A 3 -21.24 -20.85 60.14
C ARG A 3 -21.68 -20.38 58.75
N ARG A 4 -20.99 -19.41 58.17
CA ARG A 4 -21.03 -19.10 56.73
C ARG A 4 -19.60 -18.91 56.20
N LEU A 5 -19.28 -19.74 55.20
CA LEU A 5 -18.48 -19.45 54.01
C LEU A 5 -17.02 -19.00 54.19
N ASP A 6 -16.11 -19.97 54.19
CA ASP A 6 -14.78 -19.81 53.59
C ASP A 6 -14.63 -20.86 52.49
N ARG A 7 -14.64 -20.41 51.24
CA ARG A 7 -14.37 -21.21 50.05
C ARG A 7 -13.20 -20.57 49.32
N TRP A 8 -12.23 -21.43 49.02
CA TRP A 8 -11.17 -21.32 48.02
C TRP A 8 -9.80 -20.77 48.42
N ASN A 9 -8.97 -21.76 48.70
CA ASN A 9 -7.54 -21.77 48.91
C ASN A 9 -6.75 -21.31 47.69
N ARG A 10 -5.63 -20.65 48.00
CA ARG A 10 -4.47 -20.45 47.13
C ARG A 10 -3.88 -21.80 46.73
N THR A 11 -3.47 -21.94 45.47
CA THR A 11 -2.23 -22.65 45.08
C THR A 11 -1.86 -22.28 43.64
N GLY A 12 -0.56 -22.03 43.41
CA GLY A 12 0.07 -22.29 42.12
C GLY A 12 0.29 -21.10 41.19
N SER A 13 1.33 -20.32 41.46
CA SER A 13 2.05 -19.59 40.43
C SER A 13 2.67 -20.58 39.42
N LEU A 14 2.07 -20.71 38.25
CA LEU A 14 2.71 -21.32 37.08
C LEU A 14 2.69 -20.29 35.95
N GLY A 15 3.87 -19.71 35.70
CA GLY A 15 4.12 -18.88 34.54
C GLY A 15 4.01 -19.72 33.27
N MET A 16 2.85 -19.64 32.62
CA MET A 16 2.70 -20.11 31.25
C MET A 16 3.20 -19.03 30.30
N ARG A 17 4.46 -19.17 29.86
CA ARG A 17 4.91 -18.59 28.60
C ARG A 17 4.12 -19.28 27.49
N ALA A 18 3.09 -18.64 26.98
CA ALA A 18 2.39 -19.07 25.79
C ALA A 18 3.33 -18.88 24.58
N TRP A 19 3.95 -19.97 24.15
CA TRP A 19 4.57 -20.03 22.82
C TRP A 19 3.42 -20.11 21.82
N GLY A 20 3.05 -18.97 21.23
CA GLY A 20 2.07 -18.93 20.15
C GLY A 20 2.70 -19.52 18.88
N TRP A 21 2.28 -20.73 18.52
CA TRP A 21 2.63 -21.33 17.23
C TRP A 21 1.80 -20.64 16.15
N ALA A 22 2.45 -19.95 15.22
CA ALA A 22 1.80 -19.44 14.03
C ALA A 22 1.50 -20.62 13.09
N VAL A 23 0.22 -20.93 12.89
CA VAL A 23 -0.20 -21.90 11.87
C VAL A 23 -0.26 -21.16 10.53
N ALA A 24 0.79 -21.32 9.72
CA ALA A 24 0.77 -20.87 8.33
C ALA A 24 0.03 -21.90 7.48
N VAL A 25 -1.20 -21.60 7.06
CA VAL A 25 -1.94 -22.39 6.08
C VAL A 25 -1.58 -21.87 4.69
N ALA A 26 -0.62 -22.52 4.03
CA ALA A 26 -0.33 -22.27 2.62
C ALA A 26 -1.27 -23.12 1.75
N GLY A 27 -2.40 -22.54 1.32
CA GLY A 27 -3.32 -23.17 0.38
C GLY A 27 -3.02 -22.73 -1.05
N ALA A 28 -2.42 -23.60 -1.87
CA ALA A 28 -2.34 -23.41 -3.31
C ALA A 28 -3.61 -24.00 -3.97
N TRP A 29 -4.58 -23.16 -4.31
CA TRP A 29 -5.76 -23.58 -5.07
C TRP A 29 -5.45 -23.54 -6.57
N LEU A 30 -5.27 -24.71 -7.20
CA LEU A 30 -5.18 -24.87 -8.65
C LEU A 30 -6.58 -25.06 -9.24
N GLY A 31 -7.27 -23.95 -9.55
CA GLY A 31 -8.54 -23.99 -10.30
C GLY A 31 -8.28 -23.79 -11.79
N THR A 32 -8.48 -24.82 -12.61
CA THR A 32 -8.45 -24.72 -14.08
C THR A 32 -9.87 -24.58 -14.63
N ALA A 33 -10.25 -23.36 -15.02
CA ALA A 33 -11.41 -23.12 -15.88
C ALA A 33 -10.96 -22.26 -17.07
N GLY A 34 -11.47 -22.58 -18.25
CA GLY A 34 -10.87 -22.25 -19.55
C GLY A 34 -10.74 -20.76 -19.91
N ALA A 35 -9.74 -20.50 -20.76
CA ALA A 35 -9.30 -19.24 -21.37
C ALA A 35 -8.58 -18.28 -20.39
N TRP A 36 -7.24 -18.29 -20.45
CA TRP A 36 -6.26 -17.73 -19.50
C TRP A 36 -6.14 -18.55 -18.20
N SER A 37 -5.23 -19.53 -18.18
CA SER A 37 -4.81 -20.20 -16.95
C SER A 37 -4.16 -19.16 -16.01
N GLN A 38 -4.95 -18.57 -15.12
CA GLN A 38 -4.44 -17.69 -14.08
C GLN A 38 -4.06 -18.54 -12.87
N THR A 39 -2.78 -18.57 -12.53
CA THR A 39 -2.32 -19.21 -11.29
C THR A 39 -2.68 -18.30 -10.12
N VAL A 40 -3.55 -18.75 -9.21
CA VAL A 40 -3.82 -18.03 -7.97
C VAL A 40 -2.84 -18.51 -6.90
N VAL A 41 -2.06 -17.59 -6.33
CA VAL A 41 -1.16 -17.87 -5.21
C VAL A 41 -1.61 -17.03 -4.04
N SER A 42 -2.06 -17.68 -2.96
CA SER A 42 -2.53 -16.99 -1.76
C SER A 42 -1.85 -17.51 -0.50
N ALA A 43 -1.49 -16.61 0.40
CA ALA A 43 -1.05 -16.94 1.76
C ALA A 43 -1.91 -16.19 2.79
N SER A 44 -2.29 -16.88 3.86
CA SER A 44 -3.03 -16.30 4.96
C SER A 44 -2.42 -16.69 6.31
N ALA A 45 -2.30 -15.73 7.21
CA ALA A 45 -1.86 -15.95 8.58
C ALA A 45 -2.77 -15.22 9.57
N THR A 46 -3.03 -15.87 10.69
CA THR A 46 -3.79 -15.29 11.80
C THR A 46 -3.07 -15.55 13.11
N ALA A 47 -2.95 -14.52 13.94
CA ALA A 47 -2.35 -14.62 15.26
C ALA A 47 -3.31 -14.09 16.33
N SER A 48 -3.33 -14.78 17.46
CA SER A 48 -4.04 -14.34 18.67
C SER A 48 -3.35 -13.13 19.32
N GLN A 49 -3.89 -12.66 20.44
CA GLN A 49 -3.39 -11.51 21.20
C GLN A 49 -1.87 -11.55 21.43
N GLY A 50 -1.18 -10.45 21.14
CA GLY A 50 0.28 -10.28 21.25
C GLY A 50 1.10 -11.10 20.26
N GLY A 51 0.47 -11.86 19.36
CA GLY A 51 1.14 -12.73 18.40
C GLY A 51 1.53 -12.03 17.09
N VAL A 52 2.36 -12.71 16.31
CA VAL A 52 2.80 -12.26 14.98
C VAL A 52 2.12 -13.12 13.90
N ALA A 53 1.35 -12.48 13.02
CA ALA A 53 0.79 -13.09 11.82
C ALA A 53 1.64 -12.65 10.61
N SER A 54 2.30 -13.59 9.95
CA SER A 54 3.10 -13.31 8.75
C SER A 54 2.60 -14.15 7.57
N ALA A 55 2.15 -13.48 6.50
CA ALA A 55 1.71 -14.11 5.27
C ALA A 55 2.57 -13.63 4.11
N SER A 56 3.18 -14.56 3.37
CA SER A 56 3.99 -14.24 2.19
C SER A 56 3.55 -15.07 0.98
N ALA A 57 3.26 -14.40 -0.13
CA ALA A 57 2.86 -15.05 -1.38
C ALA A 57 3.73 -14.56 -2.54
N SER A 58 4.17 -15.49 -3.38
CA SER A 58 4.97 -15.17 -4.57
C SER A 58 4.45 -15.91 -5.79
N GLY A 59 4.27 -15.18 -6.89
CA GLY A 59 3.77 -15.75 -8.14
C GLY A 59 4.49 -15.19 -9.36
N SER A 60 4.31 -15.88 -10.48
CA SER A 60 4.89 -15.49 -11.76
C SER A 60 3.90 -15.68 -12.90
N ARG A 61 4.06 -14.90 -13.96
CA ARG A 61 3.37 -14.95 -15.28
C ARG A 61 1.88 -15.29 -15.23
N GLY A 62 1.03 -14.26 -15.31
CA GLY A 62 -0.42 -14.45 -15.35
C GLY A 62 -1.02 -14.77 -13.98
N ALA A 63 -0.23 -14.67 -12.91
CA ALA A 63 -0.66 -14.99 -11.56
C ALA A 63 -1.44 -13.84 -10.90
N VAL A 64 -2.40 -14.23 -10.07
CA VAL A 64 -3.01 -13.39 -9.05
C VAL A 64 -2.39 -13.78 -7.71
N VAL A 65 -1.68 -12.86 -7.08
CA VAL A 65 -0.89 -13.12 -5.87
C VAL A 65 -1.48 -12.36 -4.69
N GLY A 66 -1.88 -13.07 -3.64
CA GLY A 66 -2.56 -12.53 -2.46
C GLY A 66 -1.85 -12.87 -1.15
N ALA A 67 -1.63 -11.89 -0.27
CA ALA A 67 -1.17 -12.14 1.10
C ALA A 67 -2.10 -11.47 2.12
N HIS A 68 -2.54 -12.21 3.13
CA HIS A 68 -3.47 -11.73 4.15
C HIS A 68 -2.97 -12.06 5.55
N ALA A 69 -2.65 -11.05 6.36
CA ALA A 69 -2.22 -11.23 7.74
C ALA A 69 -3.18 -10.52 8.70
N HIS A 70 -3.63 -11.24 9.73
CA HIS A 70 -4.51 -10.71 10.77
C HIS A 70 -3.93 -10.99 12.16
N ALA A 71 -3.71 -9.95 12.96
CA ALA A 71 -3.22 -10.08 14.33
C ALA A 71 -4.23 -9.50 15.32
N GLY A 72 -4.43 -10.20 16.45
CA GLY A 72 -5.23 -9.71 17.57
C GLY A 72 -4.59 -8.53 18.30
N PHE A 73 -5.18 -8.16 19.45
CA PHE A 73 -4.74 -7.02 20.27
C PHE A 73 -3.22 -7.02 20.56
N GLY A 74 -2.56 -5.89 20.35
CA GLY A 74 -1.12 -5.71 20.55
C GLY A 74 -0.22 -6.56 19.64
N GLY A 75 -0.79 -7.20 18.61
CA GLY A 75 -0.08 -8.09 17.70
C GLY A 75 0.55 -7.40 16.49
N VAL A 76 1.31 -8.16 15.71
CA VAL A 76 1.94 -7.69 14.48
C VAL A 76 1.41 -8.49 13.30
N ALA A 77 0.78 -7.81 12.34
CA ALA A 77 0.37 -8.39 11.06
C ALA A 77 1.31 -7.90 9.95
N ASP A 78 2.02 -8.82 9.31
CA ASP A 78 2.88 -8.54 8.16
C ASP A 78 2.43 -9.37 6.96
N ALA A 79 1.98 -8.69 5.90
CA ALA A 79 1.51 -9.32 4.68
C ALA A 79 2.37 -8.85 3.49
N GLU A 80 2.99 -9.79 2.79
CA GLU A 80 3.84 -9.51 1.63
C GLU A 80 3.41 -10.32 0.41
N ALA A 81 3.08 -9.63 -0.69
CA ALA A 81 2.76 -10.27 -1.96
C ALA A 81 3.72 -9.80 -3.06
N GLN A 82 4.28 -10.75 -3.81
CA GLN A 82 5.21 -10.46 -4.89
C GLN A 82 4.83 -11.17 -6.21
N GLY A 83 4.87 -10.43 -7.32
CA GLY A 83 4.56 -10.95 -8.64
C GLY A 83 5.58 -10.56 -9.72
N GLN A 84 5.79 -11.43 -10.71
CA GLN A 84 6.57 -11.11 -11.91
C GLN A 84 5.79 -11.40 -13.20
N GLY A 85 5.89 -10.52 -14.20
CA GLY A 85 5.22 -10.63 -15.50
C GLY A 85 3.91 -9.85 -15.56
N ARG A 86 2.89 -10.38 -16.23
CA ARG A 86 1.53 -9.84 -16.18
C ARG A 86 0.87 -10.34 -14.90
N VAL A 87 0.76 -9.50 -13.87
CA VAL A 87 0.35 -9.94 -12.53
C VAL A 87 -0.59 -8.95 -11.87
N VAL A 88 -1.46 -9.50 -11.02
CA VAL A 88 -2.24 -8.75 -10.04
C VAL A 88 -1.71 -9.14 -8.67
N VAL A 89 -1.33 -8.16 -7.85
CA VAL A 89 -0.72 -8.38 -6.55
C VAL A 89 -1.54 -7.67 -5.48
N THR A 90 -2.03 -8.39 -4.50
CA THR A 90 -2.85 -7.86 -3.41
C THR A 90 -2.24 -8.23 -2.07
N SER A 91 -2.11 -7.27 -1.16
CA SER A 91 -1.72 -7.54 0.21
C SER A 91 -2.66 -6.84 1.19
N THR A 92 -2.97 -7.50 2.30
CA THR A 92 -3.79 -6.94 3.37
C THR A 92 -3.23 -7.36 4.72
N ALA A 93 -2.90 -6.38 5.55
CA ALA A 93 -2.53 -6.57 6.93
C ALA A 93 -3.49 -5.84 7.85
N ALA A 94 -3.99 -6.52 8.89
CA ALA A 94 -4.88 -5.95 9.88
C ALA A 94 -4.42 -6.31 11.29
N ALA A 95 -4.34 -5.32 12.17
CA ALA A 95 -3.99 -5.50 13.58
C ALA A 95 -4.95 -4.70 14.48
N LEU A 96 -5.10 -5.14 15.73
CA LEU A 96 -5.77 -4.36 16.77
C LEU A 96 -4.71 -3.82 17.73
N GLU A 97 -4.65 -2.50 17.92
CA GLU A 97 -3.71 -1.84 18.86
C GLU A 97 -2.22 -2.23 18.66
N GLY A 98 -1.85 -2.61 17.45
CA GLY A 98 -0.55 -3.18 17.12
C GLY A 98 0.04 -2.61 15.84
N GLN A 99 0.79 -3.44 15.10
CA GLN A 99 1.40 -3.04 13.83
C GLN A 99 0.79 -3.81 12.67
N ALA A 100 0.27 -3.10 11.68
CA ALA A 100 -0.21 -3.66 10.43
C ALA A 100 0.68 -3.18 9.29
N THR A 101 1.44 -4.09 8.69
CA THR A 101 2.29 -3.77 7.52
C THR A 101 1.88 -4.59 6.32
N SER A 102 1.47 -3.91 5.26
CA SER A 102 1.16 -4.52 3.96
C SER A 102 2.18 -4.06 2.94
N ARG A 103 2.81 -5.02 2.25
CA ARG A 103 3.80 -4.76 1.21
C ARG A 103 3.43 -5.51 -0.07
N ILE A 104 3.53 -4.82 -1.20
CA ILE A 104 3.45 -5.45 -2.52
C ILE A 104 4.63 -5.08 -3.40
N ARG A 105 5.09 -6.06 -4.17
CA ARG A 105 6.11 -5.87 -5.19
C ARG A 105 5.71 -6.51 -6.50
N GLY A 106 5.70 -5.74 -7.59
CA GLY A 106 5.38 -6.24 -8.93
C GLY A 106 6.42 -5.85 -9.98
N ASP A 107 6.89 -6.81 -10.77
CA ASP A 107 7.83 -6.56 -11.88
C ASP A 107 7.30 -7.12 -13.21
N GLY A 108 6.70 -6.25 -14.01
CA GLY A 108 6.18 -6.50 -15.34
C GLY A 108 7.24 -6.39 -16.43
N ARG A 109 8.06 -7.44 -16.59
CA ARG A 109 9.03 -7.52 -17.70
C ARG A 109 8.33 -7.83 -19.03
N LEU A 110 8.84 -7.26 -20.13
CA LEU A 110 8.50 -7.57 -21.53
C LEU A 110 7.00 -7.40 -21.91
N GLY A 111 6.47 -6.19 -21.78
CA GLY A 111 5.05 -5.88 -22.02
C GLY A 111 4.16 -6.17 -20.79
N GLY A 112 4.79 -6.31 -19.62
CA GLY A 112 4.10 -6.73 -18.40
C GLY A 112 3.24 -5.61 -17.83
N ARG A 113 1.95 -5.92 -17.68
CA ARG A 113 0.99 -5.13 -16.90
C ARG A 113 1.07 -5.56 -15.45
N VAL A 114 1.24 -4.61 -14.54
CA VAL A 114 1.24 -4.84 -13.10
C VAL A 114 0.15 -4.02 -12.46
N VAL A 115 -0.75 -4.70 -11.75
CA VAL A 115 -1.77 -4.06 -10.92
C VAL A 115 -1.53 -4.47 -9.47
N GLY A 116 -1.50 -3.50 -8.56
CA GLY A 116 -1.14 -3.73 -7.17
C GLY A 116 -2.07 -3.02 -6.20
N HIS A 117 -2.57 -3.73 -5.18
CA HIS A 117 -3.34 -3.14 -4.08
C HIS A 117 -2.73 -3.56 -2.73
N SER A 118 -2.48 -2.60 -1.84
CA SER A 118 -1.89 -2.84 -0.54
C SER A 118 -2.70 -2.12 0.54
N ASN A 119 -3.24 -2.88 1.49
CA ASN A 119 -4.10 -2.37 2.55
C ASN A 119 -3.51 -2.67 3.93
N ALA A 120 -3.22 -1.64 4.72
CA ALA A 120 -2.80 -1.78 6.11
C ALA A 120 -3.81 -1.11 7.02
N LEU A 121 -4.41 -1.85 7.94
CA LEU A 121 -5.48 -1.36 8.80
C LEU A 121 -5.18 -1.63 10.26
N THR A 122 -5.33 -0.62 11.11
CA THR A 122 -5.30 -0.81 12.56
C THR A 122 -6.27 0.12 13.29
N VAL A 123 -6.70 -0.29 14.47
CA VAL A 123 -7.52 0.55 15.38
C VAL A 123 -6.63 1.37 16.31
N GLY A 124 -5.45 0.87 16.65
CA GLY A 124 -4.45 1.59 17.44
C GLY A 124 -3.04 1.16 17.03
N GLY A 125 -2.05 2.02 17.17
CA GLY A 125 -0.69 1.74 16.70
C GLY A 125 -0.46 2.12 15.24
N GLU A 126 0.27 1.30 14.50
CA GLU A 126 0.86 1.73 13.22
C GLU A 126 0.40 0.91 12.02
N ALA A 127 -0.20 1.60 11.04
CA ALA A 127 -0.54 1.06 9.74
C ALA A 127 0.44 1.55 8.67
N ARG A 128 1.09 0.63 7.95
CA ARG A 128 2.02 0.92 6.87
C ARG A 128 1.64 0.16 5.60
N SER A 129 1.33 0.89 4.53
CA SER A 129 1.13 0.32 3.21
C SER A 129 2.25 0.71 2.27
N ARG A 130 2.91 -0.28 1.65
CA ARG A 130 4.00 -0.07 0.70
C ARG A 130 3.72 -0.78 -0.63
N VAL A 131 3.79 -0.03 -1.71
CA VAL A 131 3.58 -0.49 -3.07
C VAL A 131 4.81 -0.15 -3.92
N ASP A 132 5.47 -1.16 -4.49
CA ASP A 132 6.55 -0.97 -5.46
C ASP A 132 6.26 -1.76 -6.74
N LEU A 133 5.90 -1.05 -7.81
CA LEU A 133 5.52 -1.63 -9.08
C LEU A 133 6.40 -1.10 -10.21
N ALA A 134 6.86 -2.01 -11.05
CA ALA A 134 7.62 -1.70 -12.24
C ALA A 134 7.07 -2.44 -13.45
N ALA A 135 7.03 -1.80 -14.62
CA ALA A 135 6.67 -2.39 -15.90
C ALA A 135 7.61 -1.90 -17.00
N ARG A 136 7.92 -2.77 -17.98
CA ARG A 136 8.76 -2.44 -19.14
C ARG A 136 8.21 -3.10 -20.40
N GLY A 137 8.14 -2.36 -21.50
CA GLY A 137 7.76 -2.88 -22.82
C GLY A 137 6.77 -1.98 -23.57
N PRO A 138 6.34 -2.39 -24.77
CA PRO A 138 5.49 -1.60 -25.66
C PRO A 138 4.06 -1.34 -25.13
N GLU A 139 3.67 -1.98 -24.03
CA GLU A 139 2.39 -1.80 -23.31
C GLU A 139 2.60 -1.77 -21.79
N ALA A 140 3.66 -1.09 -21.33
CA ALA A 140 3.98 -1.03 -19.91
C ALA A 140 2.86 -0.30 -19.13
N LEU A 141 2.10 -1.07 -18.34
CA LEU A 141 1.05 -0.54 -17.48
C LEU A 141 1.38 -0.83 -16.01
N VAL A 142 1.38 0.23 -15.21
CA VAL A 142 1.47 0.16 -13.74
C VAL A 142 0.24 0.85 -13.16
N ILE A 143 -0.55 0.10 -12.40
CA ILE A 143 -1.63 0.64 -11.57
C ILE A 143 -1.36 0.21 -10.13
N GLY A 144 -1.07 1.16 -9.23
CA GLY A 144 -0.76 0.88 -7.83
C GLY A 144 -1.64 1.67 -6.88
N GLN A 145 -2.24 0.98 -5.91
CA GLN A 145 -3.02 1.60 -4.85
C GLN A 145 -2.50 1.14 -3.49
N GLY A 146 -2.18 2.10 -2.62
CA GLY A 146 -1.76 1.85 -1.25
C GLY A 146 -2.66 2.60 -0.28
N THR A 147 -3.32 1.87 0.62
CA THR A 147 -4.15 2.44 1.68
C THR A 147 -3.61 2.03 3.04
N ALA A 148 -3.41 3.01 3.92
CA ALA A 148 -3.12 2.78 5.33
C ALA A 148 -4.12 3.55 6.19
N ALA A 149 -4.72 2.89 7.17
CA ALA A 149 -5.63 3.54 8.10
C ALA A 149 -5.29 3.13 9.54
N SER A 150 -5.19 4.13 10.42
CA SER A 150 -5.02 3.95 11.86
C SER A 150 -5.97 4.90 12.59
N GLU A 151 -6.86 4.34 13.42
CA GLU A 151 -7.86 5.14 14.13
C GLU A 151 -7.29 5.94 15.31
N LEU A 152 -6.28 5.42 16.00
CA LEU A 152 -5.67 6.05 17.19
C LEU A 152 -4.13 6.14 17.09
N GLY A 153 -3.56 6.11 15.88
CA GLY A 153 -2.11 6.06 15.73
C GLY A 153 -1.60 6.56 14.39
N VAL A 154 -0.57 5.88 13.86
CA VAL A 154 0.15 6.34 12.67
C VAL A 154 -0.34 5.58 11.44
N ALA A 155 -0.69 6.32 10.39
CA ALA A 155 -0.97 5.78 9.07
C ALA A 155 0.06 6.29 8.07
N SER A 156 0.74 5.39 7.38
CA SER A 156 1.70 5.75 6.34
C SER A 156 1.47 4.97 5.06
N THR A 157 1.46 5.67 3.93
CA THR A 157 1.43 5.06 2.61
C THR A 157 2.61 5.48 1.78
N GLN A 158 3.20 4.51 1.08
CA GLN A 158 4.25 4.73 0.12
C GLN A 158 3.94 3.97 -1.15
N VAL A 159 3.71 4.69 -2.25
CA VAL A 159 3.35 4.08 -3.53
C VAL A 159 4.34 4.55 -4.59
N VAL A 160 5.02 3.57 -5.20
CA VAL A 160 6.03 3.81 -6.23
C VAL A 160 5.69 3.04 -7.49
N GLY A 161 5.42 3.77 -8.58
CA GLY A 161 5.10 3.18 -9.89
C GLY A 161 6.13 3.56 -10.94
N ARG A 162 6.65 2.58 -11.69
CA ARG A 162 7.64 2.84 -12.76
C ARG A 162 7.27 2.11 -14.05
N ALA A 163 7.00 2.84 -15.12
CA ALA A 163 6.75 2.25 -16.44
C ALA A 163 7.73 2.80 -17.51
N ARG A 164 8.19 1.93 -18.40
CA ARG A 164 9.08 2.29 -19.53
C ARG A 164 8.65 1.62 -20.84
N GLY A 165 8.49 2.41 -21.91
CA GLY A 165 7.97 2.00 -23.22
C GLY A 165 6.78 2.89 -23.62
N ASN A 166 5.68 2.35 -24.15
CA ASN A 166 4.41 3.09 -24.12
C ASN A 166 3.85 2.93 -22.71
N ALA A 167 4.09 3.93 -21.88
CA ALA A 167 4.05 3.80 -20.44
C ALA A 167 2.82 4.52 -19.89
N LEU A 168 1.94 3.77 -19.23
CA LEU A 168 0.92 4.33 -18.36
C LEU A 168 1.25 3.93 -16.92
N THR A 169 1.45 4.93 -16.08
CA THR A 169 1.64 4.75 -14.64
C THR A 169 0.57 5.55 -13.93
N GLU A 170 -0.24 4.86 -13.16
CA GLU A 170 -1.23 5.43 -12.26
C GLU A 170 -0.94 4.92 -10.85
N VAL A 171 -0.64 5.82 -9.92
CA VAL A 171 -0.39 5.43 -8.54
C VAL A 171 -1.10 6.35 -7.55
N HIS A 172 -1.74 5.71 -6.59
CA HIS A 172 -2.62 6.33 -5.60
C HIS A 172 -2.23 5.91 -4.20
N GLY A 173 -1.97 6.87 -3.32
CA GLY A 173 -1.68 6.65 -1.91
C GLY A 173 -2.71 7.32 -1.02
N THR A 174 -3.18 6.62 0.01
CA THR A 174 -4.15 7.15 0.97
C THR A 174 -3.79 6.77 2.39
N ALA A 175 -3.39 7.74 3.20
CA ALA A 175 -3.16 7.57 4.63
C ALA A 175 -4.27 8.27 5.43
N LEU A 176 -4.94 7.52 6.32
CA LEU A 176 -6.01 8.03 7.16
C LEU A 176 -5.63 7.84 8.65
N GLY A 177 -5.41 8.93 9.35
CA GLY A 177 -5.20 8.98 10.80
C GLY A 177 -6.40 9.61 11.50
N ARG A 178 -6.98 8.96 12.52
CA ARG A 178 -8.02 9.59 13.37
C ARG A 178 -7.53 9.72 14.83
N PRO A 179 -8.27 10.42 15.72
CA PRO A 179 -7.87 11.68 16.35
C PRO A 179 -6.48 11.68 17.02
N GLY A 180 -5.64 12.69 16.72
CA GLY A 180 -4.33 12.89 17.35
C GLY A 180 -3.15 12.19 16.68
N GLY A 181 -3.43 11.32 15.71
CA GLY A 181 -2.45 10.54 14.95
C GLY A 181 -1.70 11.29 13.86
N LEU A 182 -0.85 10.57 13.12
CA LEU A 182 -0.07 11.11 12.00
C LEU A 182 -0.44 10.35 10.72
N ALA A 183 -0.84 11.10 9.69
CA ALA A 183 -1.13 10.58 8.36
C ALA A 183 -0.07 11.08 7.38
N GLN A 184 0.68 10.15 6.79
CA GLN A 184 1.72 10.45 5.81
C GLN A 184 1.49 9.67 4.52
N THR A 185 1.42 10.40 3.42
CA THR A 185 1.31 9.80 2.09
C THR A 185 2.47 10.27 1.23
N GLN A 186 3.22 9.29 0.70
CA GLN A 186 4.25 9.52 -0.30
C GLN A 186 3.93 8.75 -1.57
N VAL A 187 3.69 9.48 -2.66
CA VAL A 187 3.42 8.90 -3.96
C VAL A 187 4.47 9.36 -4.95
N ARG A 188 5.14 8.39 -5.57
CA ARG A 188 6.18 8.64 -6.55
C ARG A 188 5.90 7.85 -7.81
N GLY A 189 6.11 8.46 -8.97
CA GLY A 189 6.04 7.69 -10.19
C GLY A 189 6.90 8.22 -11.32
N THR A 190 7.26 7.30 -12.20
CA THR A 190 8.02 7.59 -13.41
C THR A 190 7.38 6.91 -14.59
N ALA A 191 7.12 7.65 -15.66
CA ALA A 191 6.69 7.12 -16.95
C ALA A 191 7.70 7.55 -18.02
N VAL A 192 8.22 6.62 -18.81
CA VAL A 192 9.19 6.92 -19.88
C VAL A 192 8.73 6.35 -21.20
N GLY A 193 8.36 7.24 -22.12
CA GLY A 193 7.96 7.03 -23.50
C GLY A 193 9.17 6.75 -24.40
N LEU A 194 9.14 5.70 -25.22
CA LEU A 194 10.20 5.40 -26.19
C LEU A 194 9.64 5.32 -27.62
N ARG A 195 10.38 5.84 -28.62
CA ARG A 195 10.08 5.75 -30.07
C ARG A 195 8.63 6.16 -30.43
N SER A 196 8.34 7.45 -30.44
CA SER A 196 6.98 7.97 -30.67
C SER A 196 5.93 7.52 -29.63
N GLY A 197 6.36 6.86 -28.55
CA GLY A 197 5.49 6.36 -27.49
C GLY A 197 5.02 7.43 -26.52
N ALA A 198 3.80 7.26 -26.01
CA ALA A 198 3.22 8.13 -24.99
C ALA A 198 3.70 7.71 -23.59
N ALA A 199 4.03 8.71 -22.78
CA ALA A 199 4.33 8.57 -21.36
C ALA A 199 3.25 9.30 -20.56
N HIS A 200 2.30 8.54 -20.01
CA HIS A 200 1.26 9.06 -19.14
C HIS A 200 1.55 8.71 -17.69
N LEU A 201 1.61 9.73 -16.85
CA LEU A 201 1.82 9.60 -15.41
C LEU A 201 0.69 10.34 -14.69
N SER A 202 -0.07 9.62 -13.87
CA SER A 202 -1.04 10.17 -12.94
C SER A 202 -0.68 9.75 -11.53
N LEU A 203 -0.59 10.72 -10.62
CA LEU A 203 -0.27 10.51 -9.22
C LEU A 203 -1.30 11.21 -8.34
N GLU A 204 -1.79 10.49 -7.34
CA GLU A 204 -2.63 11.08 -6.31
C GLU A 204 -2.16 10.65 -4.92
N GLY A 205 -1.93 11.62 -4.04
CA GLY A 205 -1.65 11.38 -2.64
C GLY A 205 -2.70 12.06 -1.78
N ILE A 206 -3.29 11.32 -0.84
CA ILE A 206 -4.22 11.86 0.16
C ILE A 206 -3.69 11.50 1.54
N ALA A 207 -3.53 12.49 2.40
CA ALA A 207 -3.33 12.32 3.82
C ALA A 207 -4.44 13.05 4.56
N ASP A 208 -5.19 12.35 5.39
CA ASP A 208 -6.23 12.93 6.24
C ASP A 208 -5.93 12.57 7.69
N ALA A 209 -5.68 13.58 8.51
CA ALA A 209 -5.42 13.41 9.94
C ALA A 209 -6.31 14.35 10.77
N ARG A 210 -7.31 13.79 11.45
CA ARG A 210 -8.15 14.57 12.39
C ARG A 210 -7.35 14.89 13.66
N ASP A 211 -7.27 16.16 14.04
CA ASP A 211 -6.50 16.65 15.20
C ASP A 211 -5.01 16.22 15.21
N GLY A 212 -4.48 15.86 14.04
CA GLY A 212 -3.21 15.17 13.82
C GLY A 212 -2.24 15.95 12.95
N LEU A 213 -1.23 15.27 12.40
CA LEU A 213 -0.36 15.83 11.36
C LEU A 213 -0.68 15.13 10.03
N ALA A 214 -1.09 15.90 9.01
CA ALA A 214 -1.33 15.39 7.66
C ALA A 214 -0.25 15.88 6.71
N GLN A 215 0.48 14.95 6.09
CA GLN A 215 1.53 15.29 5.11
C GLN A 215 1.38 14.46 3.86
N THR A 216 1.33 15.15 2.74
CA THR A 216 1.25 14.54 1.42
C THR A 216 2.42 15.02 0.57
N HIS A 217 3.20 14.06 0.07
CA HIS A 217 4.25 14.32 -0.91
C HIS A 217 4.02 13.51 -2.18
N VAL A 218 3.84 14.21 -3.29
CA VAL A 218 3.63 13.62 -4.62
C VAL A 218 4.77 14.06 -5.52
N ALA A 219 5.50 13.13 -6.12
CA ALA A 219 6.60 13.45 -7.04
C ALA A 219 6.55 12.61 -8.31
N GLY A 220 6.40 13.28 -9.45
CA GLY A 220 6.21 12.67 -10.76
C GLY A 220 7.19 13.10 -11.80
N ARG A 221 7.65 12.14 -12.61
CA ARG A 221 8.49 12.39 -13.77
C ARG A 221 7.98 11.65 -15.01
N SER A 222 7.56 12.40 -16.04
CA SER A 222 7.25 11.82 -17.36
C SER A 222 8.25 12.32 -18.40
N VAL A 223 8.75 11.41 -19.23
CA VAL A 223 9.71 11.72 -20.29
C VAL A 223 9.30 11.05 -21.59
N GLY A 224 9.07 11.83 -22.64
CA GLY A 224 8.91 11.37 -24.02
C GLY A 224 10.23 11.49 -24.80
N VAL A 225 10.56 10.50 -25.62
CA VAL A 225 11.79 10.46 -26.42
C VAL A 225 11.47 10.08 -27.87
N ARG A 226 12.09 10.77 -28.83
CA ARG A 226 11.93 10.66 -30.30
C ARG A 226 10.51 10.92 -30.79
N GLY A 227 10.03 12.15 -30.63
CA GLY A 227 8.69 12.58 -31.06
C GLY A 227 7.56 12.00 -30.21
N GLY A 228 7.85 11.64 -28.96
CA GLY A 228 6.90 11.07 -28.02
C GLY A 228 6.23 12.13 -27.14
N PHE A 229 5.03 11.82 -26.66
CA PHE A 229 4.23 12.68 -25.79
C PHE A 229 4.52 12.41 -24.31
N ALA A 230 4.63 13.46 -23.50
CA ALA A 230 4.81 13.33 -22.06
C ALA A 230 3.69 14.08 -21.33
N ARG A 231 2.93 13.37 -20.51
CA ARG A 231 1.93 13.97 -19.61
C ARG A 231 2.22 13.56 -18.17
N VAL A 232 2.26 14.54 -17.29
CA VAL A 232 2.30 14.35 -15.84
C VAL A 232 1.12 15.07 -15.23
N SER A 233 0.35 14.36 -14.42
CA SER A 233 -0.61 14.93 -13.49
C SER A 233 -0.24 14.48 -12.09
N GLY A 234 -0.09 15.43 -11.17
CA GLY A 234 0.12 15.15 -9.75
C GLY A 234 -0.88 15.93 -8.93
N GLN A 235 -1.62 15.24 -8.07
CA GLN A 235 -2.51 15.84 -7.10
C GLN A 235 -2.15 15.40 -5.70
N GLY A 236 -1.98 16.36 -4.80
CA GLY A 236 -1.77 16.12 -3.38
C GLY A 236 -2.87 16.79 -2.57
N VAL A 237 -3.45 16.05 -1.63
CA VAL A 237 -4.40 16.58 -0.67
C VAL A 237 -3.91 16.26 0.73
N ALA A 238 -3.83 17.27 1.59
CA ALA A 238 -3.63 17.11 3.02
C ALA A 238 -4.81 17.77 3.74
N VAL A 239 -5.56 16.96 4.51
CA VAL A 239 -6.72 17.42 5.27
C VAL A 239 -6.39 17.30 6.75
N GLN A 240 -6.58 18.38 7.51
CA GLN A 240 -6.38 18.37 8.94
C GLN A 240 -7.38 19.30 9.64
N PRO A 241 -8.55 18.77 10.07
CA PRO A 241 -9.43 19.51 10.95
C PRO A 241 -8.85 19.48 12.38
N GLY A 242 -8.51 20.65 12.96
CA GLY A 242 -8.01 20.81 14.34
C GLY A 242 -7.06 21.99 14.59
N TRP A 243 -6.98 22.45 15.84
CA TRP A 243 -6.18 23.62 16.26
C TRP A 243 -4.66 23.37 16.18
N ARG A 244 -3.91 24.24 15.49
CA ARG A 244 -2.44 24.44 15.57
C ARG A 244 -1.53 23.26 15.17
N ARG A 245 -1.88 22.44 14.17
CA ARG A 245 -0.93 21.50 13.54
C ARG A 245 -0.83 21.74 12.02
N PRO A 246 0.32 21.49 11.37
CA PRO A 246 0.48 21.81 9.95
C PRO A 246 -0.01 20.68 9.03
N ALA A 247 -0.99 20.99 8.17
CA ALA A 247 -1.19 20.25 6.93
C ALA A 247 -0.12 20.72 5.91
N ALA A 248 0.50 19.78 5.21
CA ALA A 248 1.50 20.13 4.20
C ALA A 248 1.35 19.26 2.95
N VAL A 249 1.11 19.91 1.82
CA VAL A 249 1.18 19.31 0.50
C VAL A 249 2.44 19.76 -0.24
N ARG A 250 3.20 18.80 -0.76
CA ARG A 250 4.27 19.06 -1.74
C ARG A 250 4.05 18.22 -2.99
N VAL A 251 3.81 18.88 -4.11
CA VAL A 251 3.69 18.23 -5.42
C VAL A 251 4.80 18.70 -6.35
N ASP A 252 5.67 17.79 -6.75
CA ASP A 252 6.74 18.02 -7.72
C ASP A 252 6.40 17.28 -9.03
N ALA A 253 6.32 17.98 -10.16
CA ALA A 253 6.07 17.35 -11.47
C ALA A 253 7.08 17.83 -12.51
N PHE A 254 7.68 16.89 -13.24
CA PHE A 254 8.62 17.17 -14.31
C PHE A 254 8.24 16.43 -15.59
N GLY A 255 7.98 17.20 -16.65
CA GLY A 255 7.75 16.71 -18.00
C GLY A 255 8.88 17.10 -18.95
N ARG A 256 9.35 16.17 -19.79
CA ARG A 256 10.30 16.47 -20.86
C ARG A 256 9.93 15.71 -22.13
N ALA A 257 9.93 16.39 -23.27
CA ALA A 257 9.88 15.78 -24.59
C ALA A 257 11.00 16.35 -25.48
N ASP A 258 11.38 15.65 -26.55
CA ASP A 258 12.28 16.19 -27.58
C ASP A 258 11.50 16.91 -28.69
N GLN A 259 12.22 17.39 -29.72
CA GLN A 259 11.87 18.48 -30.66
C GLN A 259 10.49 18.45 -31.36
N LEU A 260 9.67 17.40 -31.18
CA LEU A 260 8.33 17.24 -31.77
C LEU A 260 7.24 16.79 -30.76
N GLY A 261 7.53 16.75 -29.46
CA GLY A 261 6.59 16.25 -28.44
C GLY A 261 5.91 17.34 -27.61
N HIS A 262 4.69 17.06 -27.14
CA HIS A 262 3.94 17.95 -26.24
C HIS A 262 4.11 17.54 -24.77
N VAL A 263 4.25 18.53 -23.90
CA VAL A 263 4.36 18.37 -22.44
C VAL A 263 3.15 19.01 -21.77
N ASP A 264 2.32 18.20 -21.08
CA ASP A 264 1.24 18.70 -20.20
C ASP A 264 1.59 18.35 -18.76
N VAL A 265 1.74 19.38 -17.91
CA VAL A 265 2.05 19.26 -16.49
C VAL A 265 0.91 19.90 -15.71
N ARG A 266 0.19 19.06 -14.95
CA ARG A 266 -0.86 19.52 -14.03
C ARG A 266 -0.46 19.20 -12.61
N VAL A 267 -0.46 20.22 -11.77
CA VAL A 267 -0.12 20.12 -10.36
C VAL A 267 -1.21 20.81 -9.57
N GLN A 268 -1.82 20.07 -8.64
CA GLN A 268 -2.80 20.62 -7.71
C GLN A 268 -2.45 20.19 -6.30
N GLY A 269 -2.15 21.15 -5.44
CA GLY A 269 -2.09 20.96 -4.00
C GLY A 269 -3.30 21.63 -3.37
N ILE A 270 -4.04 20.90 -2.54
CA ILE A 270 -5.10 21.47 -1.73
C ILE A 270 -4.73 21.25 -0.27
N ASP A 271 -4.39 22.35 0.39
CA ASP A 271 -4.32 22.43 1.84
C ASP A 271 -5.68 22.93 2.32
N TYR A 272 -6.31 22.23 3.26
CA TYR A 272 -7.50 22.70 3.96
C TYR A 272 -7.09 23.19 5.36
N PRO A 273 -6.65 24.46 5.51
CA PRO A 273 -6.59 25.10 6.82
C PRO A 273 -8.02 25.46 7.27
N ASP A 274 -8.35 25.18 8.53
CA ASP A 274 -9.70 25.39 9.07
C ASP A 274 -10.18 26.86 8.99
N TRP A 275 -11.52 26.98 8.94
CA TRP A 275 -12.37 28.14 9.21
C TRP A 275 -12.64 28.28 10.71
#